data_AF-A0AB34J967-F1
#
_entry.id   AF-A0AB34J967-F1
#
_cell.length_a   1.000
_cell.length_b   1.000
_cell.length_c   1.000
_cell.angle_alpha   90.00
_cell.angle_beta   90.00
_cell.angle_gamma   90.00
#
_symmetry.space_group_name_H-M   'P 1'
#
loop_
_entity.id
_entity.type
_entity.pdbx_description
1 polymer ?
#
loop_
_entity_poly.entity_id
_entity_poly.type
_entity_poly.pdbx_seq_one_letter_code
_entity_poly.pdbx_strand_id
1 'polypeptide(L)'
;MYYKYSGCSGVPMEGKCCCLPAPTAAMPSRYSAAVSQNEGSALDVILVEQPDGSLASTDWFCLFSHLPQPSEVAVRINGQPLHASLHAAAPFEPASFEGGAHIPPAGVLRTLATSPSLREGRNEICYTTAADGASVRASIYLWKKGARAVVFDVDGTVTLNDVVGHVGNVLDQSFVHRGVCELACQLDARGYSLVFLTSRTLLGTAGADRTRRYLFEVAMDSETGYRMPEAPVITTRHVSTMTALAHELGGQSGKFKTAVLQSLDSLVSARMPRLFYAGFGNREKDALAYLSAGVPPERVLIIDPSSLISARTSSTAMAVADAATKPSEATKPSQWLTYTALLPELDTLFPRLSTEERFAETFAAHAAKAAQGIAARGI
;
A
#
# COMPACT_ATOMS: atom_id res chain seq x y z
N MET A 1 34.00 -13.78 15.04
CA MET A 1 34.18 -12.33 15.27
C MET A 1 32.81 -11.69 15.29
N TYR A 2 32.42 -11.09 16.43
CA TYR A 2 31.15 -10.40 16.58
C TYR A 2 31.29 -8.97 16.04
N TYR A 3 30.51 -8.59 15.03
CA TYR A 3 30.29 -7.19 14.70
C TYR A 3 29.21 -6.65 15.64
N LYS A 4 29.63 -5.83 16.61
CA LYS A 4 28.77 -5.02 17.47
C LYS A 4 28.32 -3.82 16.63
N TYR A 5 27.06 -3.77 16.21
CA TYR A 5 26.47 -2.55 15.64
C TYR A 5 26.14 -1.59 16.79
N SER A 6 27.05 -0.66 17.06
CA SER A 6 26.81 0.51 17.91
C SER A 6 26.07 1.57 17.07
N GLY A 7 24.75 1.67 17.24
CA GLY A 7 23.94 2.68 16.53
C GLY A 7 22.45 2.74 16.89
N CYS A 8 21.85 1.68 17.45
CA CYS A 8 20.46 1.75 17.95
C CYS A 8 20.40 2.39 19.34
N SER A 9 20.54 3.72 19.42
CA SER A 9 20.13 4.49 20.61
C SER A 9 18.69 4.96 20.43
N GLY A 10 17.73 4.12 20.79
CA GLY A 10 16.31 4.43 20.70
C GLY A 10 15.47 3.29 21.27
N VAL A 11 14.67 3.61 22.28
CA VAL A 11 13.80 2.78 23.12
C VAL A 11 13.30 1.48 22.45
N PRO A 12 13.40 0.31 23.10
CA PRO A 12 12.88 -0.94 22.56
C PRO A 12 11.35 -0.88 22.52
N MET A 13 10.78 -0.69 21.33
CA MET A 13 9.36 -0.99 21.08
C MET A 13 9.25 -2.50 20.88
N GLU A 14 8.61 -3.19 21.83
CA GLU A 14 8.31 -4.62 21.74
C GLU A 14 7.62 -4.93 20.40
N GLY A 15 8.28 -5.72 19.54
CA GLY A 15 7.63 -6.44 18.43
C GLY A 15 7.77 -5.89 17.00
N LYS A 16 8.41 -4.74 16.74
CA LYS A 16 8.53 -4.15 15.39
C LYS A 16 9.98 -3.81 14.97
N CYS A 17 10.95 -4.67 15.28
CA CYS A 17 12.32 -4.35 14.91
C CYS A 17 12.59 -4.70 13.43
N CYS A 18 12.54 -3.71 12.54
CA CYS A 18 12.99 -3.83 11.15
C CYS A 18 14.49 -4.21 11.00
N CYS A 19 15.24 -4.17 12.11
CA CYS A 19 16.68 -4.39 12.16
C CYS A 19 17.03 -5.85 12.52
N LEU A 20 16.08 -6.79 12.44
CA LEU A 20 16.35 -8.17 12.80
C LEU A 20 17.37 -8.81 11.84
N PRO A 21 18.32 -9.62 12.35
CA PRO A 21 19.20 -10.40 11.50
C PRO A 21 18.37 -11.29 10.57
N ALA A 22 18.94 -11.65 9.41
CA ALA A 22 18.32 -12.59 8.48
C ALA A 22 17.78 -13.80 9.25
N PRO A 23 16.55 -14.29 8.93
CA PRO A 23 16.07 -15.52 9.54
C PRO A 23 17.16 -16.58 9.35
N THR A 24 17.62 -17.18 10.44
CA THR A 24 18.43 -18.39 10.35
C THR A 24 17.63 -19.42 9.56
N ALA A 25 18.31 -20.32 8.85
CA ALA A 25 17.71 -21.34 7.98
C ALA A 25 16.64 -22.26 8.63
N ALA A 26 16.28 -22.03 9.90
CA ALA A 26 15.31 -22.76 10.70
C ALA A 26 14.01 -21.98 11.03
N MET A 27 13.88 -20.69 10.68
CA MET A 27 12.59 -19.98 10.84
C MET A 27 11.79 -20.06 9.54
N PRO A 28 10.66 -20.79 9.48
CA PRO A 28 9.83 -20.81 8.29
C PRO A 28 9.28 -19.40 8.05
N SER A 29 9.44 -18.93 6.82
CA SER A 29 8.90 -17.63 6.42
C SER A 29 7.37 -17.62 6.57
N ARG A 30 6.85 -16.57 7.23
CA ARG A 30 5.42 -16.39 7.49
C ARG A 30 4.60 -16.23 6.21
N TYR A 31 5.21 -15.71 5.14
CA TYR A 31 4.60 -15.61 3.81
C TYR A 31 4.87 -16.88 2.99
N SER A 32 6.13 -17.36 2.90
CA SER A 32 6.53 -18.54 2.14
C SER A 32 5.75 -19.83 2.47
N ALA A 33 5.49 -20.11 3.75
CA ALA A 33 4.78 -21.34 4.14
C ALA A 33 3.27 -21.27 3.84
N ALA A 34 2.67 -20.07 3.96
CA ALA A 34 1.24 -19.86 3.76
C ALA A 34 0.86 -19.64 2.28
N VAL A 35 1.75 -19.01 1.50
CA VAL A 35 1.52 -18.53 0.12
C VAL A 35 1.93 -19.54 -0.94
N SER A 36 2.93 -20.39 -0.69
CA SER A 36 3.27 -21.49 -1.62
C SER A 36 2.16 -22.56 -1.77
N GLN A 37 1.11 -22.43 -0.96
CA GLN A 37 -0.09 -23.28 -0.95
C GLN A 37 -1.36 -22.52 -1.38
N ASN A 38 -1.27 -21.24 -1.78
CA ASN A 38 -2.45 -20.51 -2.24
C ASN A 38 -2.96 -21.12 -3.54
N GLU A 39 -4.20 -21.60 -3.56
CA GLU A 39 -4.86 -22.19 -4.73
C GLU A 39 -5.49 -21.09 -5.63
N GLY A 40 -4.89 -19.92 -5.66
CA GLY A 40 -5.49 -18.67 -6.12
C GLY A 40 -4.67 -17.45 -5.71
N SER A 41 -5.30 -16.28 -5.66
CA SER A 41 -4.68 -15.04 -5.17
C SER A 41 -5.75 -14.04 -4.76
N ALA A 42 -5.43 -13.19 -3.79
CA ALA A 42 -6.33 -12.15 -3.31
C ALA A 42 -5.58 -10.83 -3.12
N LEU A 43 -6.32 -9.72 -3.24
CA LEU A 43 -5.83 -8.39 -2.88
C LEU A 43 -5.75 -8.26 -1.36
N ASP A 44 -4.79 -7.46 -0.89
CA ASP A 44 -4.82 -7.02 0.50
C ASP A 44 -6.00 -6.08 0.71
N VAL A 45 -6.67 -6.23 1.85
CA VAL A 45 -7.83 -5.42 2.23
C VAL A 45 -7.38 -4.32 3.18
N ILE A 46 -7.85 -3.09 2.98
CA ILE A 46 -7.65 -1.98 3.91
C ILE A 46 -9.00 -1.59 4.49
N LEU A 47 -9.09 -1.64 5.81
CA LEU A 47 -10.19 -1.14 6.61
C LEU A 47 -9.78 0.21 7.22
N VAL A 48 -10.65 1.20 7.15
CA VAL A 48 -10.44 2.51 7.77
C VAL A 48 -11.54 2.77 8.79
N GLU A 49 -11.14 2.91 10.06
CA GLU A 49 -12.03 3.31 11.15
C GLU A 49 -12.49 4.76 10.96
N GLN A 50 -13.80 4.96 10.99
CA GLN A 50 -14.44 6.26 10.85
C GLN A 50 -14.61 6.93 12.22
N PRO A 51 -14.88 8.25 12.27
CA PRO A 51 -15.06 8.97 13.54
C PRO A 51 -16.21 8.44 14.41
N ASP A 52 -17.22 7.83 13.81
CA ASP A 52 -18.36 7.21 14.49
C ASP A 52 -18.13 5.75 14.92
N GLY A 53 -16.92 5.22 14.71
CA GLY A 53 -16.54 3.83 15.01
C GLY A 53 -16.96 2.81 13.96
N SER A 54 -17.63 3.23 12.88
CA SER A 54 -17.88 2.36 11.73
C SER A 54 -16.59 2.09 10.94
N LEU A 55 -16.60 1.05 10.09
CA LEU A 55 -15.48 0.73 9.20
C LEU A 55 -15.87 1.00 7.75
N ALA A 56 -14.99 1.66 7.02
CA ALA A 56 -14.96 1.63 5.56
C ALA A 56 -13.95 0.57 5.10
N SER A 57 -14.15 -0.02 3.92
CA SER A 57 -13.31 -1.11 3.41
C SER A 57 -13.03 -0.93 1.92
N THR A 58 -11.83 -1.30 1.50
CA THR A 58 -11.58 -1.66 0.09
C THR A 58 -12.34 -2.94 -0.27
N ASP A 59 -12.38 -3.25 -1.57
CA ASP A 59 -12.91 -4.50 -2.10
C ASP A 59 -12.21 -5.73 -1.53
N TRP A 60 -12.98 -6.78 -1.27
CA TRP A 60 -12.54 -8.11 -0.88
C TRP A 60 -12.43 -8.95 -2.16
N PHE A 61 -11.32 -8.75 -2.87
CA PHE A 61 -11.10 -9.34 -4.19
C PHE A 61 -10.26 -10.62 -4.05
N CYS A 62 -10.89 -11.78 -4.22
CA CYS A 62 -10.25 -13.09 -4.15
C CYS A 62 -10.61 -13.93 -5.37
N LEU A 63 -9.61 -14.63 -5.92
CA LEU A 63 -9.74 -15.54 -7.06
C LEU A 63 -9.23 -16.92 -6.68
N PHE A 64 -9.87 -17.95 -7.22
CA PHE A 64 -9.40 -19.33 -7.17
C PHE A 64 -8.92 -19.77 -8.56
N SER A 65 -7.72 -20.36 -8.65
CA SER A 65 -7.15 -20.82 -9.91
C SER A 65 -7.81 -22.11 -10.40
N HIS A 66 -8.34 -22.89 -9.46
CA HIS A 66 -9.11 -24.09 -9.73
C HIS A 66 -10.40 -24.01 -8.91
N LEU A 67 -11.51 -24.40 -9.53
CA LEU A 67 -12.81 -24.47 -8.87
C LEU A 67 -13.64 -25.57 -9.57
N PRO A 68 -13.92 -26.70 -8.91
CA PRO A 68 -14.58 -27.83 -9.54
C PRO A 68 -16.06 -27.55 -9.85
N GLN A 69 -16.70 -26.71 -9.04
CA GLN A 69 -18.08 -26.27 -9.19
C GLN A 69 -18.28 -24.93 -8.47
N PRO A 70 -19.30 -24.12 -8.84
CA PRO A 70 -19.65 -22.92 -8.11
C PRO A 70 -19.79 -23.21 -6.61
N SER A 71 -19.15 -22.39 -5.77
CA SER A 71 -18.99 -22.70 -4.35
C SER A 71 -19.17 -21.49 -3.47
N GLU A 72 -19.75 -21.71 -2.30
CA GLU A 72 -19.68 -20.77 -1.20
C GLU A 72 -18.24 -20.68 -0.69
N VAL A 73 -17.80 -19.46 -0.39
CA VAL A 73 -16.46 -19.14 0.10
C VAL A 73 -16.60 -18.60 1.50
N ALA A 74 -16.19 -19.41 2.47
CA ALA A 74 -16.12 -19.01 3.87
C ALA A 74 -14.92 -18.07 4.08
N VAL A 75 -15.11 -17.03 4.90
CA VAL A 75 -14.02 -16.12 5.27
C VAL A 75 -13.64 -16.28 6.73
N ARG A 76 -12.34 -16.27 7.01
CA ARG A 76 -11.79 -16.23 8.36
C ARG A 76 -10.85 -15.05 8.51
N ILE A 77 -10.93 -14.36 9.64
CA ILE A 77 -9.98 -13.30 10.03
C ILE A 77 -9.27 -13.72 11.29
N ASN A 78 -7.93 -13.80 11.23
CA ASN A 78 -7.09 -14.36 12.29
C ASN A 78 -7.60 -15.73 12.79
N GLY A 79 -7.97 -16.60 11.85
CA GLY A 79 -8.53 -17.94 12.10
C GLY A 79 -9.99 -17.99 12.56
N GLN A 80 -10.58 -16.86 12.96
CA GLN A 80 -11.97 -16.78 13.42
C GLN A 80 -12.93 -16.67 12.24
N PRO A 81 -14.00 -17.49 12.16
CA PRO A 81 -14.96 -17.43 11.09
C PRO A 81 -15.73 -16.11 11.12
N LEU A 82 -15.89 -15.50 9.95
CA LEU A 82 -16.78 -14.38 9.74
C LEU A 82 -18.14 -14.91 9.31
N HIS A 83 -19.21 -14.42 9.93
CA HIS A 83 -20.60 -14.74 9.54
C HIS A 83 -21.01 -13.99 8.27
N ALA A 84 -20.23 -14.19 7.21
CA ALA A 84 -20.45 -13.71 5.85
C ALA A 84 -19.71 -14.63 4.89
N SER A 85 -20.33 -14.94 3.78
CA SER A 85 -19.73 -15.74 2.73
C SER A 85 -19.78 -15.00 1.40
N LEU A 86 -18.78 -15.28 0.58
CA LEU A 86 -18.77 -14.91 -0.83
C LEU A 86 -19.21 -16.12 -1.66
N HIS A 87 -19.53 -15.90 -2.92
CA HIS A 87 -19.76 -16.94 -3.90
C HIS A 87 -18.69 -16.87 -4.98
N ALA A 88 -17.99 -17.98 -5.21
CA ALA A 88 -17.12 -18.16 -6.36
C ALA A 88 -17.90 -18.90 -7.44
N ALA A 89 -18.13 -18.26 -8.59
CA ALA A 89 -18.91 -18.83 -9.68
C ALA A 89 -18.06 -19.73 -10.60
N ALA A 90 -16.83 -19.32 -10.91
CA ALA A 90 -15.93 -20.02 -11.81
C ALA A 90 -14.45 -19.79 -11.44
N PRO A 91 -13.52 -20.64 -11.92
CA PRO A 91 -12.09 -20.37 -11.81
C PRO A 91 -11.73 -19.03 -12.44
N PHE A 92 -10.76 -18.33 -11.85
CA PHE A 92 -10.27 -17.01 -12.29
C PHE A 92 -11.31 -15.88 -12.30
N GLU A 93 -12.51 -16.13 -11.78
CA GLU A 93 -13.52 -15.08 -11.53
C GLU A 93 -13.53 -14.66 -10.07
N PRO A 94 -13.66 -13.35 -9.78
CA PRO A 94 -13.64 -12.85 -8.42
C PRO A 94 -14.84 -13.34 -7.64
N ALA A 95 -14.58 -13.92 -6.47
CA ALA A 95 -15.62 -14.20 -5.51
C ALA A 95 -16.32 -12.89 -5.13
N SER A 96 -17.64 -12.95 -4.97
CA SER A 96 -18.46 -11.78 -4.66
C SER A 96 -19.48 -12.08 -3.59
N PHE A 97 -19.87 -11.06 -2.83
CA PHE A 97 -21.04 -11.10 -1.97
C PHE A 97 -22.32 -11.13 -2.80
N GLU A 98 -23.46 -11.30 -2.13
CA GLU A 98 -24.78 -11.25 -2.75
C GLU A 98 -24.94 -10.00 -3.63
N GLY A 99 -25.51 -10.19 -4.83
CA GLY A 99 -25.67 -9.14 -5.83
C GLY A 99 -24.40 -8.78 -6.62
N GLY A 100 -23.33 -9.59 -6.50
CA GLY A 100 -22.07 -9.37 -7.25
C GLY A 100 -21.18 -8.29 -6.66
N ALA A 101 -21.44 -7.85 -5.42
CA ALA A 101 -20.63 -6.84 -4.75
C ALA A 101 -19.30 -7.42 -4.27
N HIS A 102 -18.22 -6.64 -4.33
CA HIS A 102 -16.93 -7.03 -3.74
C HIS A 102 -16.65 -6.32 -2.42
N ILE A 103 -17.48 -5.34 -2.04
CA ILE A 103 -17.41 -4.71 -0.72
C ILE A 103 -18.34 -5.48 0.21
N PRO A 104 -17.90 -5.84 1.43
CA PRO A 104 -18.74 -6.55 2.39
C PRO A 104 -19.99 -5.73 2.74
N PRO A 105 -21.15 -6.38 2.94
CA PRO A 105 -22.35 -5.69 3.42
C PRO A 105 -22.09 -4.93 4.72
N ALA A 106 -22.78 -3.80 4.92
CA ALA A 106 -22.56 -2.95 6.10
C ALA A 106 -22.74 -3.70 7.44
N GLY A 107 -23.58 -4.74 7.49
CA GLY A 107 -23.71 -5.61 8.66
C GLY A 107 -22.42 -6.36 9.01
N VAL A 108 -21.70 -6.84 8.01
CA VAL A 108 -20.41 -7.55 8.17
C VAL A 108 -19.35 -6.60 8.71
N LEU A 109 -19.28 -5.38 8.18
CA LEU A 109 -18.37 -4.35 8.65
C LEU A 109 -18.65 -3.92 10.10
N ARG A 110 -19.93 -3.84 10.51
CA ARG A 110 -20.31 -3.57 11.92
C ARG A 110 -19.87 -4.69 12.86
N THR A 111 -20.04 -5.95 12.46
CA THR A 111 -19.56 -7.10 13.24
C THR A 111 -18.04 -7.07 13.36
N LEU A 112 -17.33 -6.74 12.28
CA LEU A 112 -15.87 -6.61 12.31
C LEU A 112 -15.38 -5.46 13.19
N ALA A 113 -16.06 -4.31 13.18
CA ALA A 113 -15.73 -3.14 13.99
C ALA A 113 -15.68 -3.45 15.49
N THR A 114 -16.47 -4.42 15.94
CA THR A 114 -16.57 -4.85 17.35
C THR A 114 -15.87 -6.17 17.62
N SER A 115 -15.24 -6.79 16.61
CA SER A 115 -14.62 -8.09 16.76
C SER A 115 -13.32 -8.01 17.57
N PRO A 116 -13.18 -8.78 18.66
CA PRO A 116 -11.92 -8.85 19.40
C PRO A 116 -10.79 -9.53 18.61
N SER A 117 -11.13 -10.23 17.51
CA SER A 117 -10.12 -10.87 16.66
C SER A 117 -9.44 -9.88 15.71
N LEU A 118 -10.02 -8.71 15.44
CA LEU A 118 -9.45 -7.70 14.54
C LEU A 118 -8.56 -6.73 15.34
N ARG A 119 -7.29 -6.63 14.96
CA ARG A 119 -6.28 -5.77 15.62
C ARG A 119 -5.92 -4.58 14.74
N GLU A 120 -5.46 -3.48 15.34
CA GLU A 120 -4.86 -2.38 14.57
C GLU A 120 -3.65 -2.89 13.77
N GLY A 121 -3.50 -2.38 12.53
CA GLY A 121 -2.46 -2.84 11.62
C GLY A 121 -2.83 -4.16 10.96
N ARG A 122 -1.84 -5.02 10.72
CA ARG A 122 -1.99 -6.23 9.91
C ARG A 122 -2.74 -7.35 10.64
N ASN A 123 -3.64 -7.99 9.91
CA ASN A 123 -4.33 -9.22 10.29
C ASN A 123 -4.32 -10.18 9.09
N GLU A 124 -4.51 -11.48 9.35
CA GLU A 124 -4.68 -12.47 8.30
C GLU A 124 -6.15 -12.55 7.87
N ILE A 125 -6.38 -12.64 6.56
CA ILE A 125 -7.66 -13.02 5.97
C ILE A 125 -7.48 -14.28 5.13
N CYS A 126 -8.36 -15.26 5.32
CA CYS A 126 -8.34 -16.52 4.60
C CYS A 126 -9.71 -16.78 3.98
N TYR A 127 -9.73 -17.10 2.69
CA TYR A 127 -10.89 -17.50 1.92
C TYR A 127 -10.81 -19.01 1.69
N THR A 128 -11.90 -19.74 1.94
CA THR A 128 -11.93 -21.20 1.77
C THR A 128 -13.20 -21.63 1.04
N THR A 129 -13.06 -22.35 -0.07
CA THR A 129 -14.20 -22.90 -0.81
C THR A 129 -14.84 -24.05 -0.02
N ALA A 130 -16.17 -24.14 -0.07
CA ALA A 130 -16.90 -25.26 0.53
C ALA A 130 -16.83 -26.54 -0.31
N ALA A 131 -16.55 -26.43 -1.61
CA ALA A 131 -16.58 -27.55 -2.55
C ALA A 131 -15.42 -28.53 -2.36
N ASP A 132 -14.20 -28.02 -2.20
CA ASP A 132 -12.97 -28.81 -2.14
C ASP A 132 -12.00 -28.37 -1.03
N GLY A 133 -12.32 -27.30 -0.29
CA GLY A 133 -11.47 -26.78 0.78
C GLY A 133 -10.27 -25.97 0.28
N ALA A 134 -10.23 -25.62 -1.02
CA ALA A 134 -9.22 -24.75 -1.61
C ALA A 134 -9.12 -23.45 -0.83
N SER A 135 -7.90 -23.03 -0.49
CA SER A 135 -7.66 -21.86 0.36
C SER A 135 -6.80 -20.80 -0.31
N VAL A 136 -7.17 -19.54 -0.10
CA VAL A 136 -6.42 -18.36 -0.52
C VAL A 136 -6.25 -17.43 0.67
N ARG A 137 -5.00 -17.13 1.01
CA ARG A 137 -4.63 -16.24 2.12
C ARG A 137 -4.10 -14.91 1.62
N ALA A 138 -4.51 -13.83 2.27
CA ALA A 138 -4.02 -12.47 2.07
C ALA A 138 -3.98 -11.74 3.42
N SER A 139 -3.70 -10.43 3.39
CA SER A 139 -3.70 -9.60 4.61
C SER A 139 -4.87 -8.62 4.61
N ILE A 140 -5.43 -8.38 5.80
CA ILE A 140 -6.42 -7.32 6.04
C ILE A 140 -5.86 -6.36 7.09
N TYR A 141 -5.82 -5.07 6.76
CA TYR A 141 -5.19 -4.04 7.58
C TYR A 141 -6.26 -3.14 8.18
N LEU A 142 -6.24 -2.95 9.50
CA LEU A 142 -7.08 -1.94 10.17
C LEU A 142 -6.29 -0.67 10.40
N TRP A 143 -6.64 0.38 9.68
CA TRP A 143 -6.15 1.73 9.88
C TRP A 143 -7.12 2.50 10.77
N LYS A 144 -6.56 3.19 11.78
CA LYS A 144 -7.34 4.05 12.68
C LYS A 144 -7.79 5.32 11.97
N LYS A 145 -8.82 5.95 12.52
CA LYS A 145 -9.26 7.27 12.11
C LYS A 145 -8.07 8.25 12.13
N GLY A 146 -7.97 9.08 11.10
CA GLY A 146 -6.85 10.01 10.92
C GLY A 146 -5.52 9.39 10.52
N ALA A 147 -5.51 8.13 10.06
CA ALA A 147 -4.34 7.54 9.42
C ALA A 147 -3.84 8.40 8.25
N ARG A 148 -2.52 8.52 8.13
CA ARG A 148 -1.81 9.29 7.10
C ARG A 148 -0.94 8.33 6.31
N ALA A 149 -1.31 8.09 5.06
CA ALA A 149 -0.69 7.09 4.23
C ALA A 149 0.49 7.64 3.43
N VAL A 150 1.55 6.85 3.28
CA VAL A 150 2.65 7.10 2.34
C VAL A 150 2.64 6.00 1.30
N VAL A 151 2.51 6.39 0.03
CA VAL A 151 2.45 5.46 -1.09
C VAL A 151 3.85 5.25 -1.66
N PHE A 152 4.21 3.99 -1.89
CA PHE A 152 5.39 3.62 -2.65
C PHE A 152 4.95 2.85 -3.88
N ASP A 153 5.30 3.32 -5.07
CA ASP A 153 5.37 2.42 -6.21
C ASP A 153 6.44 1.34 -5.97
N VAL A 154 6.29 0.17 -6.57
CA VAL A 154 7.24 -0.94 -6.43
C VAL A 154 8.29 -0.90 -7.55
N ASP A 155 7.81 -0.97 -8.80
CA ASP A 155 8.64 -1.25 -9.97
C ASP A 155 9.45 -0.02 -10.41
N GLY A 156 10.76 -0.05 -10.14
CA GLY A 156 11.65 1.06 -10.45
C GLY A 156 11.67 2.18 -9.41
N THR A 157 10.90 2.03 -8.33
CA THR A 157 10.86 2.96 -7.18
C THR A 157 11.46 2.33 -5.93
N VAL A 158 11.04 1.10 -5.61
CA VAL A 158 11.69 0.26 -4.60
C VAL A 158 12.78 -0.59 -5.26
N THR A 159 12.47 -1.23 -6.40
CA THR A 159 13.40 -2.11 -7.12
C THR A 159 14.28 -1.35 -8.11
N LEU A 160 15.55 -1.75 -8.26
CA LEU A 160 16.44 -1.23 -9.30
C LEU A 160 16.04 -1.77 -10.69
N ASN A 161 15.40 -0.93 -11.52
CA ASN A 161 14.96 -1.17 -12.91
C ASN A 161 13.78 -2.16 -13.16
N ASP A 162 13.01 -1.90 -14.22
CA ASP A 162 11.93 -2.74 -14.78
C ASP A 162 12.41 -4.14 -15.29
N VAL A 163 13.73 -4.36 -15.36
CA VAL A 163 14.38 -5.52 -16.01
C VAL A 163 14.29 -6.81 -15.17
N VAL A 164 13.94 -6.70 -13.87
CA VAL A 164 13.60 -7.87 -13.04
C VAL A 164 12.17 -8.38 -13.32
N GLY A 165 11.41 -7.70 -14.18
CA GLY A 165 10.02 -8.03 -14.53
C GLY A 165 9.85 -9.28 -15.40
N HIS A 166 10.90 -9.80 -16.06
CA HIS A 166 10.79 -10.94 -16.99
C HIS A 166 11.86 -12.03 -16.82
N VAL A 167 12.83 -11.88 -15.90
CA VAL A 167 13.85 -12.90 -15.68
C VAL A 167 13.46 -13.73 -14.45
N GLY A 168 12.91 -14.91 -14.74
CA GLY A 168 12.88 -16.00 -13.77
C GLY A 168 14.27 -16.25 -13.17
N ASN A 169 14.27 -16.73 -11.93
CA ASN A 169 15.40 -17.43 -11.26
C ASN A 169 16.44 -16.63 -10.46
N VAL A 170 16.29 -15.33 -10.20
CA VAL A 170 17.11 -14.67 -9.14
C VAL A 170 16.29 -14.53 -7.86
N LEU A 171 15.95 -15.67 -7.25
CA LEU A 171 14.95 -15.74 -6.17
C LEU A 171 15.43 -15.22 -4.80
N ASP A 172 16.71 -14.89 -4.61
CA ASP A 172 17.29 -14.64 -3.28
C ASP A 172 18.20 -13.40 -3.18
N GLN A 173 18.26 -12.54 -4.20
CA GLN A 173 19.09 -11.32 -4.15
C GLN A 173 18.22 -10.05 -4.06
N SER A 174 18.58 -9.20 -3.10
CA SER A 174 17.96 -7.89 -2.90
C SER A 174 18.48 -6.90 -3.94
N PHE A 175 17.59 -6.41 -4.80
CA PHE A 175 17.88 -5.38 -5.82
C PHE A 175 17.01 -4.17 -5.56
N VAL A 176 17.27 -3.48 -4.45
CA VAL A 176 16.53 -2.28 -4.06
C VAL A 176 17.42 -1.04 -4.09
N HIS A 177 16.81 0.12 -4.29
CA HIS A 177 17.50 1.39 -4.17
C HIS A 177 18.05 1.56 -2.75
N ARG A 178 19.31 1.97 -2.63
CA ARG A 178 20.00 2.11 -1.34
C ARG A 178 19.23 3.05 -0.40
N GLY A 179 18.91 2.55 0.80
CA GLY A 179 18.27 3.31 1.88
C GLY A 179 16.74 3.31 1.83
N VAL A 180 16.12 2.65 0.84
CA VAL A 180 14.65 2.64 0.72
C VAL A 180 13.99 1.83 1.84
N CYS A 181 14.60 0.74 2.28
CA CYS A 181 14.05 -0.09 3.36
C CYS A 181 14.17 0.63 4.70
N GLU A 182 15.32 1.25 4.96
CA GLU A 182 15.53 2.10 6.13
C GLU A 182 14.51 3.26 6.16
N LEU A 183 14.34 3.96 5.04
CA LEU A 183 13.37 5.04 4.92
C LEU A 183 11.95 4.54 5.26
N ALA A 184 11.51 3.44 4.64
CA ALA A 184 10.18 2.88 4.88
C ALA A 184 9.99 2.53 6.37
N CYS A 185 10.96 1.87 7.01
CA CYS A 185 10.89 1.57 8.44
C CYS A 185 10.86 2.82 9.32
N GLN A 186 11.63 3.84 8.96
CA GLN A 186 11.62 5.12 9.66
C GLN A 186 10.30 5.88 9.51
N LEU A 187 9.57 5.70 8.40
CA LEU A 187 8.23 6.24 8.19
C LEU A 187 7.16 5.45 8.98
N ASP A 188 7.19 4.11 8.99
CA ASP A 188 6.29 3.29 9.83
C ASP A 188 6.47 3.61 11.32
N ALA A 189 7.72 3.74 11.78
CA ALA A 189 8.06 4.10 13.16
C ALA A 189 7.60 5.52 13.56
N ARG A 190 7.38 6.40 12.58
CA ARG A 190 6.81 7.75 12.77
C ARG A 190 5.28 7.77 12.75
N GLY A 191 4.64 6.61 12.56
CA GLY A 191 3.19 6.45 12.63
C GLY A 191 2.46 6.58 11.29
N TYR A 192 3.18 6.70 10.18
CA TYR A 192 2.60 6.71 8.84
C TYR A 192 2.17 5.31 8.42
N SER A 193 1.04 5.21 7.73
CA SER A 193 0.56 3.96 7.15
C SER A 193 1.18 3.78 5.76
N LEU A 194 2.07 2.81 5.60
CA LEU A 194 2.65 2.55 4.28
C LEU A 194 1.65 1.80 3.39
N VAL A 195 1.72 2.03 2.08
CA VAL A 195 1.03 1.21 1.07
C VAL A 195 1.91 1.07 -0.16
N PHE A 196 2.09 -0.16 -0.63
CA PHE A 196 2.84 -0.45 -1.85
C PHE A 196 1.87 -0.62 -3.03
N LEU A 197 2.16 0.05 -4.13
CA LEU A 197 1.37 0.01 -5.35
C LEU A 197 2.22 -0.61 -6.48
N THR A 198 1.66 -1.58 -7.19
CA THR A 198 2.33 -2.18 -8.36
C THR A 198 1.34 -2.35 -9.50
N SER A 199 1.84 -2.27 -10.73
CA SER A 199 1.07 -2.57 -11.94
C SER A 199 1.18 -4.05 -12.35
N ARG A 200 1.93 -4.87 -11.60
CA ARG A 200 2.04 -6.32 -11.81
C ARG A 200 0.67 -7.00 -11.73
N THR A 201 0.53 -8.22 -12.22
CA THR A 201 -0.76 -8.91 -12.17
C THR A 201 -1.09 -9.45 -10.79
N LEU A 202 -2.37 -9.79 -10.56
CA LEU A 202 -2.77 -10.46 -9.33
C LEU A 202 -2.26 -11.92 -9.27
N LEU A 203 -2.34 -12.63 -10.40
CA LEU A 203 -1.90 -14.02 -10.58
C LEU A 203 -0.65 -14.13 -11.46
N GLY A 204 -0.04 -15.32 -11.48
CA GLY A 204 1.05 -15.69 -12.38
C GLY A 204 2.46 -15.48 -11.80
N THR A 205 3.47 -15.63 -12.66
CA THR A 205 4.90 -15.61 -12.29
C THR A 205 5.41 -14.27 -11.77
N ALA A 206 4.62 -13.21 -11.90
CA ALA A 206 4.84 -11.88 -11.34
C ALA A 206 3.69 -11.44 -10.40
N GLY A 207 2.89 -12.40 -9.90
CA GLY A 207 1.67 -12.14 -9.12
C GLY A 207 1.87 -11.36 -7.80
N ALA A 208 0.76 -10.97 -7.18
CA ALA A 208 0.75 -10.23 -5.91
C ALA A 208 1.53 -10.97 -4.81
N ASP A 209 1.35 -12.28 -4.73
CA ASP A 209 2.01 -13.16 -3.76
C ASP A 209 3.53 -13.17 -3.89
N ARG A 210 4.03 -13.18 -5.13
CA ARG A 210 5.47 -13.09 -5.38
C ARG A 210 6.02 -11.71 -5.07
N THR A 211 5.23 -10.67 -5.34
CA THR A 211 5.58 -9.28 -5.02
C THR A 211 5.68 -9.09 -3.51
N ARG A 212 4.70 -9.58 -2.74
CA ARG A 212 4.74 -9.58 -1.26
C ARG A 212 5.94 -10.33 -0.71
N ARG A 213 6.21 -11.55 -1.21
CA ARG A 213 7.39 -12.33 -0.84
C ARG A 213 8.67 -11.54 -1.09
N TYR A 214 8.82 -10.95 -2.28
CA TYR A 214 9.99 -10.16 -2.61
C TYR A 214 10.16 -8.97 -1.66
N LEU A 215 9.11 -8.18 -1.46
CA LEU A 215 9.16 -7.02 -0.57
C LEU A 215 9.50 -7.43 0.86
N PHE A 216 8.79 -8.40 1.45
CA PHE A 216 8.87 -8.63 2.89
C PHE A 216 9.88 -9.68 3.33
N GLU A 217 10.38 -10.52 2.40
CA GLU A 217 11.38 -11.56 2.71
C GLU A 217 12.74 -11.30 2.08
N VAL A 218 12.77 -10.73 0.87
CA VAL A 218 13.99 -10.57 0.08
C VAL A 218 14.56 -9.16 0.17
N ALA A 219 13.70 -8.13 0.09
CA ALA A 219 14.14 -6.74 0.07
C ALA A 219 14.80 -6.33 1.39
N MET A 220 16.06 -5.96 1.28
CA MET A 220 16.91 -5.54 2.39
C MET A 220 17.98 -4.58 1.88
N ASP A 221 18.21 -3.51 2.62
CA ASP A 221 19.38 -2.64 2.41
C ASP A 221 20.64 -3.39 2.82
N SER A 222 21.53 -3.67 1.86
CA SER A 222 22.71 -4.52 2.09
C SER A 222 23.71 -3.94 3.09
N GLU A 223 23.78 -2.62 3.20
CA GLU A 223 24.73 -1.93 4.08
C GLU A 223 24.20 -1.80 5.52
N THR A 224 22.92 -1.48 5.68
CA THR A 224 22.33 -1.14 6.98
C THR A 224 21.55 -2.31 7.59
N GLY A 225 21.20 -3.32 6.78
CA GLY A 225 20.46 -4.50 7.21
C GLY A 225 18.97 -4.27 7.43
N TYR A 226 18.46 -3.05 7.18
CA TYR A 226 17.02 -2.78 7.27
C TYR A 226 16.26 -3.60 6.22
N ARG A 227 15.18 -4.23 6.66
CA ARG A 227 14.24 -4.97 5.80
C ARG A 227 12.98 -4.16 5.57
N MET A 228 12.33 -4.35 4.43
CA MET A 228 11.07 -3.67 4.14
C MET A 228 10.01 -4.03 5.20
N PRO A 229 9.33 -3.06 5.82
CA PRO A 229 8.25 -3.35 6.76
C PRO A 229 7.02 -3.89 6.02
N GLU A 230 6.28 -4.78 6.68
CA GLU A 230 5.02 -5.31 6.15
C GLU A 230 3.97 -4.20 6.01
N ALA A 231 3.37 -4.10 4.83
CA ALA A 231 2.30 -3.16 4.55
C ALA A 231 1.37 -3.71 3.45
N PRO A 232 0.16 -3.15 3.25
CA PRO A 232 -0.70 -3.56 2.15
C PRO A 232 0.01 -3.41 0.79
N VAL A 233 -0.06 -4.46 -0.03
CA VAL A 233 0.36 -4.43 -1.44
C VAL A 233 -0.89 -4.42 -2.31
N ILE A 234 -1.14 -3.30 -2.96
CA ILE A 234 -2.26 -3.13 -3.87
C ILE A 234 -1.77 -3.28 -5.30
N THR A 235 -2.46 -4.13 -6.04
CA THR A 235 -2.12 -4.43 -7.43
C THR A 235 -3.34 -4.31 -8.33
N THR A 236 -3.12 -4.38 -9.65
CA THR A 236 -4.23 -4.34 -10.59
C THR A 236 -5.11 -5.59 -10.49
N ARG A 237 -6.40 -5.38 -10.74
CA ARG A 237 -7.43 -6.42 -10.79
C ARG A 237 -7.34 -7.28 -12.05
N HIS A 238 -6.32 -7.07 -12.88
CA HIS A 238 -6.09 -7.89 -14.08
C HIS A 238 -5.61 -9.29 -13.69
N VAL A 239 -6.32 -10.29 -14.22
CA VAL A 239 -6.21 -11.70 -13.85
C VAL A 239 -5.07 -12.43 -14.60
N SER A 240 -4.59 -11.90 -15.72
CA SER A 240 -3.47 -12.51 -16.48
C SER A 240 -2.43 -11.51 -16.98
N THR A 241 -1.19 -11.97 -17.14
CA THR A 241 -0.06 -11.19 -17.69
C THR A 241 -0.30 -10.80 -19.15
N MET A 242 -1.00 -11.62 -19.94
CA MET A 242 -1.36 -11.27 -21.32
C MET A 242 -2.42 -10.18 -21.39
N THR A 243 -3.43 -10.20 -20.50
CA THR A 243 -4.44 -9.14 -20.42
C THR A 243 -3.85 -7.84 -19.87
N ALA A 244 -2.93 -7.92 -18.91
CA ALA A 244 -2.21 -6.78 -18.38
C ALA A 244 -1.25 -6.17 -19.42
N LEU A 245 -0.50 -6.99 -20.17
CA LEU A 245 0.38 -6.55 -21.26
C LEU A 245 -0.42 -5.91 -22.41
N ALA A 246 -1.55 -6.51 -22.81
CA ALA A 246 -2.43 -5.94 -23.83
C ALA A 246 -3.00 -4.57 -23.41
N HIS A 247 -3.27 -4.38 -22.12
CA HIS A 247 -3.73 -3.11 -21.56
C HIS A 247 -2.59 -2.09 -21.37
N GLU A 248 -1.38 -2.56 -21.05
CA GLU A 248 -0.16 -1.75 -20.91
C GLU A 248 0.27 -1.17 -22.26
N LEU A 249 0.21 -1.98 -23.33
CA LEU A 249 0.40 -1.54 -24.72
C LEU A 249 -0.70 -0.58 -25.20
N GLY A 250 -1.87 -0.59 -24.54
CA GLY A 250 -2.99 0.34 -24.79
C GLY A 250 -2.90 1.69 -24.08
N GLY A 251 -1.77 2.01 -23.43
CA GLY A 251 -1.51 3.33 -22.85
C GLY A 251 -2.25 3.66 -21.54
N GLN A 252 -2.95 2.70 -20.94
CA GLN A 252 -3.84 2.94 -19.79
C GLN A 252 -3.22 2.69 -18.41
N SER A 253 -1.93 2.34 -18.30
CA SER A 253 -1.28 2.03 -17.01
C SER A 253 -1.41 3.13 -15.95
N GLY A 254 -1.44 4.40 -16.36
CA GLY A 254 -1.67 5.53 -15.44
C GLY A 254 -3.08 5.59 -14.85
N LYS A 255 -4.10 5.09 -15.57
CA LYS A 255 -5.50 5.13 -15.10
C LYS A 255 -5.75 4.20 -13.92
N PHE A 256 -5.05 3.07 -13.88
CA PHE A 256 -5.19 2.10 -12.79
C PHE A 256 -4.73 2.69 -11.46
N LYS A 257 -3.50 3.25 -11.41
CA LYS A 257 -2.95 3.84 -10.17
C LYS A 257 -3.84 4.97 -9.67
N THR A 258 -4.27 5.86 -10.56
CA THR A 258 -5.22 6.93 -10.21
C THR A 258 -6.53 6.38 -9.64
N ALA A 259 -7.14 5.38 -10.28
CA ALA A 259 -8.40 4.80 -9.81
C ALA A 259 -8.27 4.13 -8.44
N VAL A 260 -7.17 3.41 -8.20
CA VAL A 260 -6.89 2.80 -6.88
C VAL A 260 -6.72 3.86 -5.81
N LEU A 261 -5.91 4.89 -6.08
CA LEU A 261 -5.67 5.94 -5.10
C LEU A 261 -6.96 6.71 -4.79
N GLN A 262 -7.77 7.03 -5.81
CA GLN A 262 -9.08 7.64 -5.59
C GLN A 262 -10.03 6.75 -4.79
N SER A 263 -10.01 5.43 -5.03
CA SER A 263 -10.81 4.47 -4.27
C SER A 263 -10.35 4.33 -2.82
N LEU A 264 -9.07 4.58 -2.52
CA LEU A 264 -8.55 4.58 -1.16
C LEU A 264 -8.87 5.90 -0.45
N ASP A 265 -8.71 7.04 -1.14
CA ASP A 265 -9.05 8.36 -0.59
C ASP A 265 -10.54 8.44 -0.24
N SER A 266 -11.42 7.80 -1.03
CA SER A 266 -12.85 7.76 -0.76
C SER A 266 -13.25 6.96 0.50
N LEU A 267 -12.34 6.18 1.08
CA LEU A 267 -12.57 5.51 2.37
C LEU A 267 -12.57 6.48 3.55
N VAL A 268 -12.01 7.69 3.35
CA VAL A 268 -11.86 8.68 4.40
C VAL A 268 -12.99 9.70 4.32
N SER A 269 -13.81 9.80 5.37
CA SER A 269 -14.85 10.82 5.46
C SER A 269 -14.29 12.24 5.44
N ALA A 270 -15.09 13.21 4.96
CA ALA A 270 -14.72 14.63 4.91
C ALA A 270 -14.43 15.28 6.29
N ARG A 271 -14.69 14.57 7.39
CA ARG A 271 -14.35 14.98 8.77
C ARG A 271 -12.94 14.55 9.18
N MET A 272 -12.24 13.79 8.35
CA MET A 272 -10.89 13.33 8.62
C MET A 272 -9.87 14.10 7.77
N PRO A 273 -8.60 14.14 8.19
CA PRO A 273 -7.53 14.65 7.34
C PRO A 273 -7.43 13.81 6.07
N ARG A 274 -6.86 14.39 4.99
CA ARG A 274 -6.59 13.65 3.76
C ARG A 274 -5.77 12.41 4.05
N LEU A 275 -6.11 11.32 3.36
CA LEU A 275 -5.45 10.04 3.56
C LEU A 275 -3.97 10.13 3.20
N PHE A 276 -3.67 10.59 1.98
CA PHE A 276 -2.31 10.53 1.47
C PHE A 276 -1.47 11.73 1.92
N TYR A 277 -0.35 11.41 2.58
CA TYR A 277 0.65 12.38 3.01
C TYR A 277 1.72 12.61 1.94
N ALA A 278 2.27 11.53 1.37
CA ALA A 278 3.32 11.58 0.36
C ALA A 278 3.22 10.40 -0.62
N GLY A 279 3.86 10.54 -1.78
CA GLY A 279 3.96 9.49 -2.80
C GLY A 279 5.37 9.41 -3.37
N PHE A 280 5.91 8.19 -3.40
CA PHE A 280 7.18 7.85 -4.03
C PHE A 280 6.91 7.06 -5.30
N GLY A 281 7.40 7.53 -6.44
CA GLY A 281 7.25 6.88 -7.75
C GLY A 281 8.49 7.04 -8.62
N ASN A 282 8.45 6.54 -9.85
CA ASN A 282 9.57 6.62 -10.80
C ASN A 282 9.16 7.17 -12.17
N ARG A 283 7.87 7.33 -12.43
CA ARG A 283 7.35 7.87 -13.69
C ARG A 283 6.51 9.12 -13.44
N GLU A 284 6.47 10.01 -14.44
CA GLU A 284 5.60 11.20 -14.41
C GLU A 284 4.12 10.84 -14.24
N LYS A 285 3.70 9.68 -14.75
CA LYS A 285 2.34 9.15 -14.56
C LYS A 285 2.02 8.89 -13.08
N ASP A 286 3.00 8.45 -12.30
CA ASP A 286 2.82 8.23 -10.85
C ASP A 286 2.63 9.57 -10.15
N ALA A 287 3.46 10.55 -10.51
CA ALA A 287 3.34 11.90 -9.99
C ALA A 287 1.94 12.49 -10.22
N LEU A 288 1.41 12.35 -11.43
CA LEU A 288 0.05 12.80 -11.76
C LEU A 288 -1.02 12.04 -10.96
N ALA A 289 -0.85 10.74 -10.76
CA ALA A 289 -1.76 9.93 -9.96
C ALA A 289 -1.78 10.39 -8.49
N TYR A 290 -0.61 10.66 -7.89
CA TYR A 290 -0.49 11.15 -6.52
C TYR A 290 -1.11 12.55 -6.35
N LEU A 291 -0.84 13.47 -7.28
CA LEU A 291 -1.45 14.80 -7.28
C LEU A 291 -2.98 14.72 -7.39
N SER A 292 -3.49 13.86 -8.28
CA SER A 292 -4.93 13.64 -8.47
C SER A 292 -5.60 13.04 -7.23
N ALA A 293 -4.85 12.29 -6.42
CA ALA A 293 -5.28 11.75 -5.13
C ALA A 293 -5.10 12.74 -3.97
N GLY A 294 -4.68 13.98 -4.24
CA GLY A 294 -4.60 15.04 -3.25
C GLY A 294 -3.29 15.12 -2.47
N VAL A 295 -2.23 14.41 -2.89
CA VAL A 295 -0.88 14.56 -2.33
C VAL A 295 -0.32 15.94 -2.69
N PRO A 296 0.21 16.72 -1.73
CA PRO A 296 0.85 18.00 -2.02
C PRO A 296 2.05 17.84 -2.97
N PRO A 297 2.26 18.75 -3.95
CA PRO A 297 3.36 18.65 -4.91
C PRO A 297 4.74 18.44 -4.27
N GLU A 298 5.03 19.14 -3.19
CA GLU A 298 6.28 19.07 -2.44
C GLU A 298 6.51 17.71 -1.75
N ARG A 299 5.48 16.87 -1.68
CA ARG A 299 5.51 15.49 -1.14
C ARG A 299 5.30 14.42 -2.22
N VAL A 300 5.40 14.82 -3.49
CA VAL A 300 5.50 13.91 -4.63
C VAL A 300 6.97 13.77 -4.99
N LEU A 301 7.56 12.61 -4.68
CA LEU A 301 8.96 12.30 -4.84
C LEU A 301 9.14 11.30 -5.98
N ILE A 302 9.86 11.70 -7.03
CA ILE A 302 10.11 10.86 -8.20
C ILE A 302 11.59 10.51 -8.28
N ILE A 303 11.88 9.20 -8.28
CA ILE A 303 13.24 8.66 -8.38
C ILE A 303 13.59 8.33 -9.83
N ASP A 304 14.84 8.59 -10.19
CA ASP A 304 15.40 8.20 -11.49
C ASP A 304 16.19 6.87 -11.41
N PRO A 305 16.56 6.28 -12.56
CA PRO A 305 17.37 5.05 -12.58
C PRO A 305 18.75 5.18 -11.91
N SER A 306 19.26 6.40 -11.71
CA SER A 306 20.52 6.68 -11.00
C SER A 306 20.33 6.73 -9.48
N SER A 307 19.13 6.40 -8.97
CA SER A 307 18.75 6.48 -7.55
C SER A 307 18.71 7.89 -6.99
N LEU A 308 18.48 8.88 -7.85
CA LEU A 308 18.32 10.28 -7.47
C LEU A 308 16.84 10.66 -7.47
N ILE A 309 16.42 11.31 -6.40
CA ILE A 309 15.04 11.70 -6.10
C ILE A 309 14.91 13.20 -6.30
N SER A 310 13.86 13.58 -7.02
CA SER A 310 13.39 14.95 -7.13
C SER A 310 12.02 15.08 -6.49
N ALA A 311 11.83 16.06 -5.60
CA ALA A 311 10.50 16.52 -5.21
C ALA A 311 9.93 17.43 -6.31
N ARG A 312 8.61 17.41 -6.51
CA ARG A 312 7.98 18.41 -7.40
C ARG A 312 7.87 19.75 -6.69
N THR A 313 8.08 20.84 -7.42
CA THR A 313 7.83 22.19 -6.90
C THR A 313 6.40 22.62 -7.23
N SER A 314 5.82 23.49 -6.42
CA SER A 314 4.49 24.07 -6.67
C SER A 314 4.39 24.76 -8.04
N SER A 315 5.49 25.32 -8.56
CA SER A 315 5.55 25.92 -9.90
C SER A 315 5.45 24.91 -11.04
N THR A 316 5.93 23.67 -10.86
CA THR A 316 5.80 22.60 -11.86
C THR A 316 4.42 21.95 -11.84
N ALA A 317 3.74 21.92 -10.69
CA ALA A 317 2.38 21.37 -10.59
C ALA A 317 1.33 22.24 -11.33
N MET A 318 1.45 23.57 -11.24
CA MET A 318 0.56 24.49 -11.97
C MET A 318 0.75 24.42 -13.49
N ALA A 319 1.99 24.25 -13.96
CA ALA A 319 2.28 24.17 -15.41
C ALA A 319 1.68 22.92 -16.08
N VAL A 320 1.54 21.82 -15.35
CA VAL A 320 1.00 20.55 -15.91
C VAL A 320 -0.53 20.49 -15.87
N ALA A 321 -1.18 21.26 -15.00
CA ALA A 321 -2.64 21.44 -15.05
C ALA A 321 -3.09 22.21 -16.30
N ASP A 322 -2.24 23.10 -16.82
CA ASP A 322 -2.53 23.92 -18.02
C ASP A 322 -1.98 23.33 -19.34
N ALA A 323 -0.98 22.45 -19.29
CA ALA A 323 -0.28 21.97 -20.48
C ALA A 323 -0.83 20.64 -21.05
N ALA A 324 -2.00 20.71 -21.70
CA ALA A 324 -2.42 19.72 -22.69
C ALA A 324 -1.85 19.99 -24.10
N THR A 325 -0.96 20.99 -24.26
CA THR A 325 -0.42 21.36 -25.58
C THR A 325 0.99 21.94 -25.46
N LYS A 326 1.97 21.16 -25.94
CA LYS A 326 3.42 21.42 -26.17
C LYS A 326 4.38 21.24 -24.97
N PRO A 327 5.58 20.68 -25.22
CA PRO A 327 6.60 20.51 -24.19
C PRO A 327 7.33 21.85 -23.97
N SER A 328 7.17 22.47 -22.80
CA SER A 328 8.07 23.54 -22.35
C SER A 328 9.14 22.95 -21.44
N GLU A 329 10.38 23.39 -21.63
CA GLU A 329 11.56 23.05 -20.82
C GLU A 329 11.26 22.98 -19.32
N ALA A 330 11.38 21.77 -18.77
CA ALA A 330 11.25 21.53 -17.34
C ALA A 330 12.37 22.25 -16.60
N THR A 331 12.00 23.15 -15.69
CA THR A 331 12.95 23.81 -14.78
C THR A 331 13.62 22.72 -13.92
N LYS A 332 14.96 22.66 -13.94
CA LYS A 332 15.72 21.67 -13.16
C LYS A 332 15.35 21.78 -11.67
N PRO A 333 15.03 20.66 -11.00
CA PRO A 333 14.76 20.67 -9.56
C PRO A 333 16.01 21.11 -8.79
N SER A 334 15.81 21.87 -7.73
CA SER A 334 16.87 22.56 -6.98
C SER A 334 17.75 21.64 -6.13
N GLN A 335 17.39 20.37 -5.93
CA GLN A 335 18.27 19.39 -5.28
C GLN A 335 17.80 17.96 -5.59
N TRP A 336 18.68 17.18 -6.20
CA TRP A 336 18.53 15.74 -6.34
C TRP A 336 19.07 15.06 -5.07
N LEU A 337 18.27 14.23 -4.41
CA LEU A 337 18.65 13.54 -3.17
C LEU A 337 18.56 12.02 -3.35
N THR A 338 19.41 11.24 -2.68
CA THR A 338 19.19 9.79 -2.56
C THR A 338 18.20 9.51 -1.43
N TYR A 339 17.64 8.29 -1.34
CA TYR A 339 16.83 7.91 -0.17
C TYR A 339 17.61 8.09 1.14
N THR A 340 18.90 7.74 1.16
CA THR A 340 19.78 7.96 2.32
C THR A 340 19.93 9.45 2.67
N ALA A 341 19.96 10.34 1.68
CA ALA A 341 20.02 11.77 1.91
C ALA A 341 18.69 12.38 2.42
N LEU A 342 17.57 11.66 2.29
CA LEU A 342 16.29 12.05 2.92
C LEU A 342 16.22 11.69 4.41
N LEU A 343 17.01 10.71 4.88
CA LEU A 343 16.95 10.24 6.27
C LEU A 343 17.20 11.35 7.31
N PRO A 344 18.21 12.24 7.15
CA PRO A 344 18.42 13.35 8.06
C PRO A 344 17.31 14.41 8.03
N GLU A 345 16.58 14.50 6.92
CA GLU A 345 15.51 15.49 6.69
C GLU A 345 14.13 15.00 7.17
N LEU A 346 14.04 13.76 7.67
CA LEU A 346 12.76 13.14 8.00
C LEU A 346 11.99 13.89 9.09
N ASP A 347 12.65 14.49 10.07
CA ASP A 347 11.94 15.20 11.14
C ASP A 347 11.23 16.47 10.61
N THR A 348 11.75 17.06 9.54
CA THR A 348 11.14 18.20 8.85
C THR A 348 10.08 17.76 7.84
N LEU A 349 10.41 16.78 6.98
CA LEU A 349 9.55 16.36 5.87
C LEU A 349 8.42 15.43 6.32
N PHE A 350 8.67 14.62 7.34
CA PHE A 350 7.79 13.58 7.87
C PHE A 350 7.81 13.65 9.42
N PRO A 351 7.25 14.70 10.03
CA PRO A 351 7.21 14.81 11.48
C PRO A 351 6.54 13.59 12.11
N ARG A 352 6.97 13.21 13.32
CA ARG A 352 6.34 12.12 14.07
C ARG A 352 4.88 12.45 14.30
N LEU A 353 3.98 11.59 13.83
CA LEU A 353 2.56 11.72 14.11
C LEU A 353 2.34 11.34 15.57
N SER A 354 2.05 12.34 16.42
CA SER A 354 1.65 12.06 17.79
C SER A 354 0.34 11.27 17.81
N THR A 355 0.10 10.56 18.91
CA THR A 355 -1.19 9.92 19.15
C THR A 355 -2.32 10.94 19.14
N GLU A 356 -2.08 12.24 19.38
CA GLU A 356 -3.09 13.30 19.31
C GLU A 356 -3.22 13.94 17.91
N GLU A 357 -2.17 14.01 17.08
CA GLU A 357 -2.27 14.51 15.69
C GLU A 357 -3.01 13.55 14.76
N ARG A 358 -3.05 12.25 15.08
CA ARG A 358 -4.04 11.31 14.50
C ARG A 358 -5.50 11.74 14.82
N PHE A 359 -5.72 12.59 15.83
CA PHE A 359 -7.03 13.04 16.30
C PHE A 359 -7.31 14.55 16.05
N ALA A 360 -6.28 15.39 15.88
CA ALA A 360 -6.40 16.85 16.05
C ALA A 360 -6.61 17.67 14.77
N GLU A 361 -6.41 17.14 13.56
CA GLU A 361 -6.69 17.92 12.33
C GLU A 361 -8.21 18.05 12.02
N THR A 362 -9.09 17.47 12.84
CA THR A 362 -10.54 17.48 12.63
C THR A 362 -11.26 18.77 13.08
N PHE A 363 -10.62 19.69 13.82
CA PHE A 363 -11.33 20.89 14.32
C PHE A 363 -10.83 22.24 13.77
N ALA A 364 -9.56 22.36 13.36
CA ALA A 364 -9.03 23.66 12.93
C ALA A 364 -9.49 24.09 11.53
N ALA A 365 -9.60 23.16 10.57
CA ALA A 365 -9.93 23.47 9.18
C ALA A 365 -11.42 23.78 8.95
N HIS A 366 -12.33 23.18 9.73
CA HIS A 366 -13.77 23.46 9.63
C HIS A 366 -14.17 24.72 10.42
N ALA A 367 -13.52 25.01 11.56
CA ALA A 367 -13.75 26.24 12.32
C ALA A 367 -13.29 27.50 11.54
N ALA A 368 -12.17 27.43 10.81
CA ALA A 368 -11.71 28.56 9.99
C ALA A 368 -12.64 28.87 8.80
N LYS A 369 -13.24 27.85 8.18
CA LYS A 369 -14.20 28.01 7.08
C LYS A 369 -15.59 28.45 7.56
N ALA A 370 -16.02 28.00 8.75
CA ALA A 370 -17.25 28.47 9.39
C ALA A 370 -17.13 29.93 9.86
N ALA A 371 -15.98 30.32 10.42
CA ALA A 371 -15.72 31.71 10.81
C ALA A 371 -15.66 32.66 9.60
N GLN A 372 -15.08 32.24 8.48
CA GLN A 372 -15.07 33.03 7.23
C GLN A 372 -16.45 33.08 6.54
N GLY A 373 -17.27 32.03 6.66
CA GLY A 373 -18.63 32.01 6.13
C GLY A 373 -19.63 32.85 6.95
N ILE A 374 -19.41 32.99 8.26
CA ILE A 374 -20.22 33.85 9.14
C ILE A 374 -19.82 35.32 8.96
N ALA A 375 -18.53 35.63 8.83
CA ALA A 375 -18.06 36.98 8.55
C ALA A 375 -18.51 37.51 7.17
N ALA A 376 -18.68 36.63 6.18
CA ALA A 376 -19.16 36.99 4.84
C ALA A 376 -20.69 37.14 4.73
N ARG A 377 -21.46 36.77 5.77
CA ARG A 377 -22.94 36.83 5.76
C ARG A 377 -23.55 37.95 6.60
N GLY A 378 -22.74 38.80 7.23
CA GLY A 378 -23.20 40.06 7.84
C GLY A 378 -24.47 39.93 8.68
N ILE A 379 -24.42 39.09 9.72
CA ILE A 379 -25.38 39.12 10.83
C ILE A 379 -24.65 39.70 12.05
#